data_AF-A0A9Q3GCM9-F1
#
_entry.id   AF-A0A9Q3GCM9-F1
#
_cell.length_a   1.000
_cell.length_b   1.000
_cell.length_c   1.000
_cell.angle_alpha   90.00
_cell.angle_beta   90.00
_cell.angle_gamma   90.00
#
_symmetry.space_group_name_H-M   'P 1'
#
loop_
_entity.id
_entity.type
_entity.pdbx_description
1 polymer ?
#
loop_
_entity_poly.entity_id
_entity_poly.type
_entity_poly.pdbx_seq_one_letter_code
_entity_poly.pdbx_strand_id
1 'polypeptide(L)'
;MPLPNLVGWIVKLKWNVRYTALTEQTDAGECQAKSISEDCKSLPVDNWRDQLLIAVAENGGLIVVGETRSQRTTQHPQYLHEGGYSKDGGKIGHTQPQCVAATSVAARVGDKTGVMVGDAIGYAIWFEDCPSPKTVFNYMTDGLFLRNFMTKHDLAGYAAMIFDEAHEHRY
;
A
#
# COMPACT_ATOMS: atom_id res chain seq x y z
N MET A 1 11.12 34.54 -33.05
CA MET A 1 10.68 33.13 -32.87
C MET A 1 10.45 32.93 -31.38
N PRO A 2 9.20 32.98 -30.87
CA PRO A 2 8.95 32.77 -29.46
C PRO A 2 8.83 31.26 -29.17
N LEU A 3 9.47 30.82 -28.09
CA LEU A 3 9.41 29.45 -27.58
C LEU A 3 7.97 29.09 -27.16
N PRO A 4 7.49 27.85 -27.39
CA PRO A 4 6.15 27.45 -26.99
C PRO A 4 6.01 27.33 -25.47
N ASN A 5 4.90 27.88 -24.98
CA ASN A 5 4.51 27.99 -23.57
C ASN A 5 4.42 26.61 -22.87
N LEU A 6 5.34 26.36 -21.93
CA LEU A 6 5.38 25.17 -21.05
C LEU A 6 4.22 25.07 -20.04
N VAL A 7 3.36 26.10 -19.96
CA VAL A 7 2.25 26.17 -19.00
C VAL A 7 1.10 25.20 -19.36
N GLY A 8 1.05 24.69 -20.60
CA GLY A 8 -0.01 23.80 -21.08
C GLY A 8 0.14 22.32 -20.72
N TRP A 9 1.30 21.88 -20.21
CA TRP A 9 1.55 20.46 -19.90
C TRP A 9 1.20 20.09 -18.45
N ILE A 10 1.22 21.06 -17.53
CA ILE A 10 0.99 20.81 -16.09
C ILE A 10 -0.50 20.55 -15.78
N VAL A 11 -1.43 21.01 -16.62
CA VAL A 11 -2.88 20.85 -16.41
C VAL A 11 -3.45 19.59 -17.10
N LYS A 12 -2.63 18.85 -17.85
CA LYS A 12 -3.05 17.63 -18.56
C LYS A 12 -2.90 16.33 -17.75
N LEU A 13 -2.56 16.42 -16.47
CA LEU A 13 -2.78 15.34 -15.52
C LEU A 13 -4.20 15.50 -14.95
N LYS A 14 -5.20 15.24 -15.80
CA LYS A 14 -6.54 14.85 -15.34
C LYS A 14 -6.36 13.54 -14.58
N TRP A 15 -6.09 13.63 -13.28
CA TRP A 15 -6.30 12.54 -12.35
C TRP A 15 -7.80 12.20 -12.42
N ASN A 16 -8.13 11.22 -13.26
CA ASN A 16 -9.45 10.59 -13.31
C ASN A 16 -9.56 9.69 -12.06
N VAL A 17 -9.56 10.30 -10.86
CA VAL A 17 -9.92 9.59 -9.64
C VAL A 17 -11.44 9.41 -9.70
N ARG A 18 -11.87 8.24 -10.19
CA ARG A 18 -13.23 7.79 -9.96
C ARG A 18 -13.30 7.41 -8.50
N TYR A 19 -14.07 8.19 -7.74
CA TYR A 19 -14.32 7.95 -6.33
C TYR A 19 -15.27 6.74 -6.20
N THR A 20 -14.71 5.55 -6.06
CA THR A 20 -15.47 4.37 -5.64
C THR A 20 -15.22 4.18 -4.15
N ALA A 21 -16.18 4.60 -3.33
CA ALA A 21 -16.15 4.31 -1.91
C ALA A 21 -16.67 2.88 -1.70
N LEU A 22 -15.81 1.98 -1.23
CA LEU A 22 -16.26 0.69 -0.69
C LEU A 22 -16.70 0.94 0.76
N THR A 23 -18.01 0.85 1.03
CA THR A 23 -18.61 1.00 2.37
C THR A 23 -18.98 -0.35 2.96
N GLU A 24 -18.63 -0.58 4.22
CA GLU A 24 -18.95 -1.78 5.00
C GLU A 24 -20.47 -1.98 5.15
N GLN A 25 -20.95 -3.21 4.89
CA GLN A 25 -22.14 -3.78 5.54
C GLN A 25 -21.74 -5.15 6.08
N THR A 26 -21.75 -5.28 7.41
CA THR A 26 -21.38 -6.49 8.15
C THR A 26 -22.61 -7.38 8.34
N ASP A 27 -22.61 -8.57 7.73
CA ASP A 27 -23.44 -9.70 8.18
C ASP A 27 -22.51 -10.79 8.71
N ALA A 28 -22.61 -11.06 10.01
CA ALA A 28 -21.81 -12.06 10.71
C ALA A 28 -22.33 -13.47 10.39
N GLY A 29 -21.52 -14.27 9.70
CA GLY A 29 -21.75 -15.70 9.46
C GLY A 29 -20.69 -16.56 10.13
N GLU A 30 -21.12 -17.49 10.97
CA GLU A 30 -20.31 -18.42 11.77
C GLU A 30 -19.40 -19.33 10.93
N CYS A 31 -18.22 -19.72 11.46
CA CYS A 31 -17.44 -20.84 10.92
C CYS A 31 -16.63 -21.59 11.99
N GLN A 32 -16.76 -22.91 11.99
CA GLN A 32 -15.96 -23.87 12.76
C GLN A 32 -14.65 -24.22 12.04
N ALA A 33 -13.56 -24.15 12.81
CA ALA A 33 -12.26 -24.83 12.80
C ALA A 33 -11.75 -25.64 11.58
N LYS A 34 -10.55 -25.27 11.08
CA LYS A 34 -9.35 -26.11 10.76
C LYS A 34 -8.05 -25.32 10.35
N SER A 35 -7.15 -25.13 11.32
CA SER A 35 -5.67 -25.06 11.18
C SER A 35 -5.02 -24.14 10.10
N ILE A 36 -4.57 -22.96 10.56
CA ILE A 36 -3.37 -22.16 10.18
C ILE A 36 -3.32 -21.56 8.75
N SER A 37 -3.83 -22.22 7.71
CA SER A 37 -4.11 -21.56 6.42
C SER A 37 -5.50 -20.91 6.38
N GLU A 38 -6.34 -21.23 7.37
CA GLU A 38 -7.71 -20.71 7.50
C GLU A 38 -7.79 -19.39 8.29
N ASP A 39 -6.76 -19.02 9.04
CA ASP A 39 -6.76 -17.77 9.82
C ASP A 39 -6.74 -16.51 8.94
N CYS A 40 -6.32 -16.62 7.67
CA CYS A 40 -6.51 -15.54 6.70
C CYS A 40 -7.98 -15.45 6.25
N LYS A 41 -8.64 -16.58 5.98
CA LYS A 41 -9.98 -16.61 5.35
C LYS A 41 -11.12 -16.12 6.23
N SER A 42 -10.91 -15.92 7.53
CA SER A 42 -11.94 -15.41 8.45
C SER A 42 -11.80 -13.93 8.77
N LEU A 43 -10.92 -13.19 8.10
CA LEU A 43 -10.85 -11.74 8.29
C LEU A 43 -11.95 -11.07 7.47
N PRO A 44 -12.72 -10.12 8.03
CA PRO A 44 -13.78 -9.42 7.30
C PRO A 44 -13.31 -8.81 5.96
N VAL A 45 -12.03 -8.47 5.89
CA VAL A 45 -11.36 -7.88 4.72
C VAL A 45 -11.10 -8.89 3.58
N ASP A 46 -10.99 -10.20 3.87
CA ASP A 46 -10.74 -11.24 2.86
C ASP A 46 -11.91 -11.36 1.87
N ASN A 47 -13.15 -11.17 2.34
CA ASN A 47 -14.37 -11.20 1.50
C ASN A 47 -14.36 -10.14 0.39
N TRP A 48 -13.57 -9.08 0.55
CA TRP A 48 -13.50 -7.95 -0.37
C TRP A 48 -12.22 -7.92 -1.20
N ARG A 49 -11.36 -8.92 -1.04
CA ARG A 49 -10.08 -9.03 -1.77
C ARG A 49 -10.28 -8.90 -3.28
N ASP A 50 -11.19 -9.68 -3.87
CA ASP A 50 -11.38 -9.70 -5.32
C ASP A 50 -11.97 -8.37 -5.81
N GLN A 51 -12.88 -7.78 -5.04
CA GLN A 51 -13.45 -6.47 -5.34
C GLN A 51 -12.41 -5.36 -5.25
N LEU A 52 -11.50 -5.42 -4.28
CA LEU A 52 -10.37 -4.51 -4.17
C LEU A 52 -9.49 -4.61 -5.42
N LEU A 53 -9.11 -5.82 -5.84
CA LEU A 53 -8.24 -6.03 -6.99
C LEU A 53 -8.88 -5.55 -8.31
N ILE A 54 -10.18 -5.81 -8.50
CA ILE A 54 -10.94 -5.30 -9.64
C ILE A 54 -10.98 -3.78 -9.59
N ALA A 55 -11.30 -3.18 -8.43
CA ALA A 55 -11.39 -1.74 -8.28
C ALA A 55 -10.03 -1.04 -8.53
N VAL A 56 -8.91 -1.62 -8.10
CA VAL A 56 -7.57 -1.10 -8.38
C VAL A 56 -7.21 -1.26 -9.86
N ALA A 57 -7.62 -2.36 -10.51
CA ALA A 57 -7.37 -2.55 -11.95
C ALA A 57 -8.18 -1.58 -12.82
N GLU A 58 -9.42 -1.28 -12.42
CA GLU A 58 -10.31 -0.37 -13.14
C GLU A 58 -10.03 1.11 -12.86
N ASN A 59 -9.49 1.44 -11.68
CA ASN A 59 -9.29 2.81 -11.23
C ASN A 59 -7.81 3.05 -10.88
N GLY A 60 -7.21 4.09 -11.47
CA GLY A 60 -5.83 4.48 -11.16
C GLY A 60 -5.59 5.00 -9.73
N GLY A 61 -6.66 5.11 -8.92
CA GLY A 61 -6.59 5.45 -7.50
C GLY A 61 -7.88 5.02 -6.79
N LEU A 62 -7.74 4.52 -5.56
CA LEU A 62 -8.84 3.99 -4.75
C LEU A 62 -8.73 4.51 -3.31
N ILE A 63 -9.87 4.94 -2.74
CA ILE A 63 -9.97 5.28 -1.33
C ILE A 63 -10.68 4.14 -0.62
N VAL A 64 -9.99 3.49 0.30
CA VAL A 64 -10.54 2.39 1.10
C VAL A 64 -10.83 2.89 2.50
N VAL A 65 -12.10 2.86 2.88
CA VAL A 65 -12.56 3.15 4.25
C VAL A 65 -12.91 1.84 4.92
N GLY A 66 -12.58 1.72 6.19
CA GLY A 66 -12.93 0.56 7.01
C GLY A 66 -12.65 0.85 8.48
N GLU A 67 -13.09 -0.04 9.35
CA GLU A 67 -12.88 0.12 10.79
C GLU A 67 -11.39 0.02 11.19
N THR A 68 -11.02 0.64 12.31
CA THR A 68 -9.70 0.44 12.93
C THR A 68 -9.56 -1.03 13.36
N ARG A 69 -8.37 -1.62 13.21
CA ARG A 69 -8.07 -3.05 13.49
C ARG A 69 -8.66 -4.09 12.52
N SER A 70 -9.22 -3.66 11.38
CA SER A 70 -9.58 -4.53 10.25
C SER A 70 -8.40 -5.19 9.53
N GLN A 71 -7.15 -4.95 10.00
CA GLN A 71 -5.90 -5.51 9.46
C GLN A 71 -5.54 -5.04 8.03
N ARG A 72 -6.15 -3.96 7.55
CA ARG A 72 -5.92 -3.39 6.21
C ARG A 72 -4.43 -3.17 5.91
N THR A 73 -3.72 -2.51 6.81
CA THR A 73 -2.28 -2.24 6.77
C THR A 73 -1.41 -3.47 6.48
N THR A 74 -1.79 -4.63 7.03
CA THR A 74 -1.03 -5.88 6.81
C THR A 74 -1.49 -6.67 5.59
N GLN A 75 -2.77 -6.59 5.22
CA GLN A 75 -3.37 -7.45 4.19
C GLN A 75 -3.39 -6.81 2.79
N HIS A 76 -3.62 -5.49 2.69
CA HIS A 76 -3.74 -4.82 1.39
C HIS A 76 -2.49 -4.95 0.52
N PRO A 77 -1.26 -4.78 1.05
CA PRO A 77 -0.05 -5.05 0.29
C PRO A 77 0.01 -6.47 -0.25
N GLN A 78 -0.40 -7.46 0.56
CA GLN A 78 -0.34 -8.87 0.20
C GLN A 78 -1.31 -9.16 -0.95
N TYR A 79 -2.53 -8.63 -0.90
CA TYR A 79 -3.46 -8.77 -2.02
C TYR A 79 -2.92 -8.16 -3.31
N LEU A 80 -2.31 -6.97 -3.24
CA LEU A 80 -1.69 -6.34 -4.42
C LEU A 80 -0.52 -7.19 -4.95
N HIS A 81 0.28 -7.78 -4.07
CA HIS A 81 1.33 -8.72 -4.46
C HIS A 81 0.76 -9.93 -5.20
N GLU A 82 -0.27 -10.56 -4.65
CA GLU A 82 -0.95 -11.72 -5.23
C GLU A 82 -1.70 -11.38 -6.53
N GLY A 83 -2.24 -10.17 -6.62
CA GLY A 83 -2.85 -9.60 -7.83
C GLY A 83 -1.86 -9.33 -8.96
N GLY A 84 -0.55 -9.49 -8.70
CA GLY A 84 0.49 -9.45 -9.71
C GLY A 84 1.18 -8.10 -9.87
N TYR A 85 0.87 -7.11 -9.03
CA TYR A 85 1.45 -5.76 -9.14
C TYR A 85 2.98 -5.78 -8.95
N SER A 86 3.55 -6.77 -8.26
CA SER A 86 5.00 -6.86 -8.09
C SER A 86 5.72 -7.81 -9.09
N LYS A 87 5.01 -8.38 -10.07
CA LYS A 87 5.60 -9.39 -10.97
C LYS A 87 6.65 -8.80 -11.94
N ASP A 88 6.50 -7.54 -12.31
CA ASP A 88 7.41 -6.84 -13.24
C ASP A 88 8.60 -6.17 -12.53
N GLY A 89 8.92 -6.61 -11.30
CA GLY A 89 9.99 -6.03 -10.49
C GLY A 89 9.62 -4.71 -9.79
N GLY A 90 8.35 -4.29 -9.90
CA GLY A 90 7.83 -3.14 -9.16
C GLY A 90 7.63 -3.44 -7.68
N LYS A 91 7.96 -2.47 -6.83
CA LYS A 91 7.77 -2.55 -5.37
C LYS A 91 6.37 -2.08 -4.98
N ILE A 92 5.87 -2.62 -3.88
CA ILE A 92 4.66 -2.14 -3.21
C ILE A 92 5.13 -1.25 -2.06
N GLY A 93 4.93 0.05 -2.22
CA GLY A 93 5.25 1.03 -1.19
C GLY A 93 4.06 1.22 -0.26
N HIS A 94 4.32 1.30 1.02
CA HIS A 94 3.31 1.52 2.04
C HIS A 94 3.78 2.61 2.97
N THR A 95 3.06 3.73 3.02
CA THR A 95 3.43 4.84 3.89
C THR A 95 2.72 4.74 5.24
N GLN A 96 3.36 5.26 6.28
CA GLN A 96 2.88 5.29 7.66
C GLN A 96 3.26 6.65 8.28
N PRO A 97 2.41 7.25 9.14
CA PRO A 97 2.69 8.56 9.70
C PRO A 97 3.83 8.56 10.74
N GLN A 98 4.13 7.41 11.35
CA GLN A 98 5.12 7.29 12.43
C GLN A 98 6.20 6.26 12.12
N CYS A 99 7.47 6.56 12.46
CA CYS A 99 8.59 5.63 12.27
C CYS A 99 8.34 4.28 12.96
N VAL A 100 7.84 4.32 14.20
CA VAL A 100 7.53 3.10 14.98
C VAL A 100 6.45 2.24 14.32
N ALA A 101 5.50 2.85 13.60
CA ALA A 101 4.48 2.12 12.86
C ALA A 101 5.10 1.44 11.63
N ALA A 102 5.92 2.15 10.84
CA ALA A 102 6.60 1.58 9.68
C ALA A 102 7.48 0.36 10.06
N THR A 103 8.32 0.50 11.08
CA THR A 103 9.21 -0.58 11.54
C THR A 103 8.43 -1.75 12.14
N SER A 104 7.42 -1.49 12.97
CA SER A 104 6.63 -2.56 13.60
C SER A 104 5.76 -3.34 12.62
N VAL A 105 5.18 -2.66 11.61
CA VAL A 105 4.42 -3.32 10.54
C VAL A 105 5.35 -4.20 9.70
N ALA A 106 6.52 -3.69 9.31
CA ALA A 106 7.49 -4.47 8.55
C ALA A 106 7.93 -5.74 9.31
N ALA A 107 8.28 -5.61 10.60
CA ALA A 107 8.62 -6.74 11.45
C ALA A 107 7.46 -7.76 11.54
N ARG A 108 6.24 -7.28 11.79
CA ARG A 108 5.05 -8.14 11.91
C ARG A 108 4.74 -8.90 10.63
N VAL A 109 4.90 -8.25 9.46
CA VAL A 109 4.67 -8.90 8.17
C VAL A 109 5.81 -9.89 7.86
N GLY A 110 7.03 -9.58 8.27
CA GLY A 110 8.17 -10.52 8.23
C GLY A 110 7.88 -11.79 9.03
N ASP A 111 7.44 -11.64 10.28
CA ASP A 111 7.08 -12.76 11.15
C ASP A 111 5.94 -13.60 10.58
N LYS A 112 4.91 -12.96 10.02
CA LYS A 112 3.77 -13.65 9.39
C LYS A 112 4.15 -14.45 8.15
N THR A 113 5.08 -13.94 7.34
CA THR A 113 5.49 -14.55 6.07
C THR A 113 6.72 -15.46 6.20
N GLY A 114 7.38 -15.46 7.38
CA GLY A 114 8.63 -16.18 7.60
C GLY A 114 9.81 -15.58 6.85
N VAL A 115 9.74 -14.30 6.45
CA VAL A 115 10.80 -13.61 5.70
C VAL A 115 11.52 -12.62 6.60
N MET A 116 12.85 -12.62 6.51
CA MET A 116 13.68 -11.67 7.24
C MET A 116 13.49 -10.24 6.70
N VAL A 117 13.36 -9.27 7.61
CA VAL A 117 13.38 -7.85 7.25
C VAL A 117 14.75 -7.52 6.66
N GLY A 118 14.75 -6.89 5.48
CA GLY A 118 15.93 -6.65 4.65
C GLY A 118 15.92 -7.44 3.34
N ASP A 119 15.20 -8.57 3.27
CA ASP A 119 15.06 -9.35 2.04
C ASP A 119 13.84 -8.88 1.23
N ALA A 120 12.75 -9.67 1.18
CA ALA A 120 11.55 -9.33 0.42
C ALA A 120 10.70 -8.23 1.11
N ILE A 121 10.92 -8.01 2.41
CA ILE A 121 10.26 -6.98 3.21
C ILE A 121 11.31 -6.01 3.72
N GLY A 122 11.11 -4.72 3.51
CA GLY A 122 11.99 -3.66 4.00
C GLY A 122 11.19 -2.52 4.61
N TYR A 123 11.89 -1.67 5.34
CA TYR A 123 11.40 -0.38 5.78
C TYR A 123 12.42 0.73 5.52
N ALA A 124 11.91 1.95 5.37
CA ALA A 124 12.68 3.15 5.13
C ALA A 124 12.16 4.28 6.04
N ILE A 125 12.96 4.69 7.01
CA ILE A 125 12.67 5.80 7.92
C ILE A 125 13.80 6.83 7.85
N TRP A 126 13.64 7.96 8.54
CA TRP A 126 14.69 8.97 8.53
C TRP A 126 15.95 8.43 9.24
N PHE A 127 17.08 8.45 8.53
CA PHE A 127 18.39 7.96 8.95
C PHE A 127 18.58 6.43 8.99
N GLU A 128 17.57 5.65 8.59
CA GLU A 128 17.67 4.20 8.55
C GLU A 128 16.88 3.64 7.36
N ASP A 129 17.60 2.96 6.47
CA ASP A 129 17.06 2.39 5.24
C ASP A 129 17.52 0.93 5.16
N CYS A 130 16.59 -0.02 5.16
CA CYS A 130 16.88 -1.45 5.03
C CYS A 130 16.35 -2.17 3.76
N PRO A 131 15.87 -1.52 2.68
CA PRO A 131 15.46 -2.24 1.48
C PRO A 131 16.66 -2.76 0.71
N SER A 132 16.55 -3.98 0.20
CA SER A 132 17.47 -4.60 -0.73
C SER A 132 16.93 -4.59 -2.16
N PRO A 133 17.73 -5.02 -3.17
CA PRO A 133 17.22 -5.23 -4.52
C PRO A 133 16.10 -6.27 -4.62
N LYS A 134 15.99 -7.17 -3.62
CA LYS A 134 14.95 -8.20 -3.54
C LYS A 134 13.68 -7.73 -2.86
N THR A 135 13.68 -6.52 -2.29
CA THR A 135 12.54 -5.99 -1.53
C THR A 135 11.35 -5.77 -2.44
N VAL A 136 10.26 -6.44 -2.10
CA VAL A 136 8.95 -6.34 -2.74
C VAL A 136 8.06 -5.39 -1.95
N PHE A 137 8.05 -5.51 -0.62
CA PHE A 137 7.27 -4.65 0.27
C PHE A 137 8.18 -3.61 0.92
N ASN A 138 7.92 -2.33 0.70
CA ASN A 138 8.69 -1.26 1.32
C ASN A 138 7.79 -0.38 2.20
N TYR A 139 7.95 -0.50 3.52
CA TYR A 139 7.23 0.30 4.51
C TYR A 139 8.01 1.57 4.83
N MET A 140 7.42 2.74 4.65
CA MET A 140 8.15 4.00 4.84
C MET A 140 7.34 5.03 5.58
N THR A 141 8.00 6.09 6.07
CA THR A 141 7.28 7.23 6.61
C THR A 141 6.83 8.20 5.53
N ASP A 142 5.68 8.85 5.76
CA ASP A 142 5.15 9.86 4.83
C ASP A 142 6.17 10.96 4.55
N GLY A 143 6.87 11.43 5.59
CA GLY A 143 7.90 12.47 5.45
C GLY A 143 9.09 12.03 4.57
N LEU A 144 9.54 10.78 4.71
CA LEU A 144 10.61 10.25 3.86
C LEU A 144 10.13 10.06 2.41
N PHE A 145 8.90 9.56 2.23
CA PHE A 145 8.28 9.43 0.92
C PHE A 145 8.18 10.78 0.21
N LEU A 146 7.62 11.81 0.87
CA LEU A 146 7.48 13.16 0.31
C LEU A 146 8.84 13.76 -0.05
N ARG A 147 9.84 13.59 0.81
CA ARG A 147 11.20 14.06 0.52
C ARG A 147 11.79 13.37 -0.72
N ASN A 148 11.62 12.05 -0.83
CA ASN A 148 12.09 11.29 -1.98
C ASN A 148 11.34 11.71 -3.25
N PHE A 149 10.03 11.93 -3.16
CA PHE A 149 9.18 12.37 -4.26
C PHE A 149 9.53 13.77 -4.77
N MET A 150 9.91 14.68 -3.87
CA MET A 150 10.42 16.01 -4.27
C MET A 150 11.75 15.95 -5.02
N THR A 151 12.56 14.92 -4.79
CA THR A 151 13.86 14.74 -5.44
C THR A 151 13.74 13.94 -6.74
N LYS A 152 12.92 12.88 -6.71
CA LYS A 152 12.61 11.98 -7.82
C LYS A 152 11.11 12.05 -8.05
N HIS A 153 10.73 12.86 -9.04
CA HIS A 153 9.33 13.07 -9.39
C HIS A 153 8.68 11.83 -10.02
N ASP A 154 9.48 10.84 -10.40
CA ASP A 154 9.04 9.55 -10.91
C ASP A 154 9.10 8.48 -9.82
N LEU A 155 7.95 7.86 -9.54
CA LEU A 155 7.85 6.67 -8.69
C LEU A 155 8.30 5.41 -9.45
N ALA A 156 9.32 5.52 -10.31
CA ALA A 156 9.70 4.54 -11.34
C ALA A 156 10.15 3.15 -10.82
N GLY A 157 10.12 2.92 -9.51
CA GLY A 157 10.37 1.62 -8.88
C GLY A 157 9.18 1.04 -8.13
N TYR A 158 8.06 1.77 -8.03
CA TYR A 158 6.85 1.34 -7.33
C TYR A 158 5.76 1.01 -8.34
N ALA A 159 5.20 -0.19 -8.23
CA ALA A 159 4.02 -0.58 -9.00
C ALA A 159 2.72 -0.13 -8.33
N ALA A 160 2.71 -0.08 -7.00
CA ALA A 160 1.58 0.41 -6.22
C ALA A 160 2.08 1.16 -4.98
N MET A 161 1.36 2.21 -4.61
CA MET A 161 1.59 2.98 -3.39
C MET A 161 0.32 2.98 -2.56
N ILE A 162 0.46 2.63 -1.28
CA ILE A 162 -0.60 2.67 -0.28
C ILE A 162 -0.29 3.81 0.68
N PHE A 163 -1.23 4.73 0.82
CA PHE A 163 -1.19 5.80 1.81
C PHE A 163 -2.15 5.43 2.94
N ASP A 164 -1.61 5.01 4.07
CA ASP A 164 -2.39 4.55 5.21
C ASP A 164 -2.53 5.64 6.27
N GLU A 165 -3.53 5.49 7.13
CA GLU A 165 -3.84 6.45 8.18
C GLU A 165 -4.02 7.90 7.67
N ALA A 166 -4.47 8.07 6.43
CA ALA A 166 -4.70 9.39 5.81
C ALA A 166 -5.68 10.30 6.58
N HIS A 167 -6.41 9.74 7.55
CA HIS A 167 -7.27 10.49 8.46
C HIS A 167 -6.50 11.21 9.58
N GLU A 168 -5.29 10.75 9.93
CA GLU A 168 -4.38 11.44 10.83
C GLU A 168 -3.82 12.68 10.13
N HIS A 169 -4.60 13.77 10.11
CA HIS A 169 -4.20 15.05 9.53
C HIS A 169 -3.08 15.69 10.36
N ARG A 170 -1.83 15.28 10.11
CA ARG A 170 -0.64 15.96 10.63
C ARG A 170 -0.07 16.85 9.53
N TYR A 171 -0.54 18.10 9.51
CA TYR A 171 0.14 19.21 8.82
C TYR A 171 1.22 19.80 9.73
#